data_AF-A0A9P6TSR0-F1
#
_entry.id   AF-A0A9P6TSR0-F1
#
_cell.length_a   1.000
_cell.length_b   1.000
_cell.length_c   1.000
_cell.angle_alpha   90.00
_cell.angle_beta   90.00
_cell.angle_gamma   90.00
#
_symmetry.space_group_name_H-M   'P 1'
#
loop_
_entity.id
_entity.type
_entity.pdbx_description
1 polymer ?
#
loop_
_entity_poly.entity_id
_entity_poly.type
_entity_poly.pdbx_seq_one_letter_code
_entity_poly.pdbx_strand_id
1 'polypeptide(L)'
;MDLDQARYLDFPGLCRYVEQVGAEFAAAVASVTAHEPDHVSLWAPALGRALLLAEIAERTGEDARRGRIYIPIDEMQRFGVTAADILHRRYSDGFNQLMSFQVERARDAITRALDAMPACARRAQRTLRAQAAMSLALLRELEAENYRVLHQRIALTPLRKFWIAWRAAHSR
;
A
#
# COMPACT_ATOMS: atom_id res chain seq x y z
N MET A 1 -2.30 -16.40 -5.33
CA MET A 1 -1.91 -16.28 -3.90
C MET A 1 -0.67 -17.13 -3.71
N ASP A 2 0.48 -16.51 -3.48
CA ASP A 2 1.73 -17.23 -3.24
C ASP A 2 1.79 -17.65 -1.76
N LEU A 3 1.66 -18.95 -1.51
CA LEU A 3 1.64 -19.52 -0.16
C LEU A 3 3.04 -19.61 0.44
N ASP A 4 4.09 -19.59 -0.39
CA ASP A 4 5.44 -19.98 0.01
C ASP A 4 6.45 -18.81 0.02
N GLN A 5 6.28 -17.79 -0.84
CA GLN A 5 7.26 -16.69 -0.92
C GLN A 5 6.87 -15.45 -0.09
N ALA A 6 7.48 -15.34 1.09
CA ALA A 6 7.32 -14.19 1.99
C ALA A 6 8.65 -13.50 2.33
N ARG A 7 9.66 -13.62 1.45
CA ARG A 7 10.94 -12.91 1.53
C ARG A 7 11.45 -12.55 0.14
N TYR A 8 11.89 -11.30 0.00
CA TYR A 8 12.42 -10.75 -1.25
C TYR A 8 13.85 -10.24 -1.02
N LEU A 9 14.75 -10.57 -1.94
CA LEU A 9 16.13 -10.11 -1.88
C LEU A 9 16.20 -8.59 -2.07
N ASP A 10 15.44 -8.09 -3.02
CA ASP A 10 15.46 -6.70 -3.49
C ASP A 10 14.06 -6.21 -3.87
N PHE A 11 13.95 -4.89 -4.05
CA PHE A 11 12.69 -4.26 -4.47
C PHE A 11 12.18 -4.75 -5.84
N PRO A 12 13.02 -4.96 -6.88
CA PRO A 12 12.57 -5.61 -8.12
C PRO A 12 11.93 -6.98 -7.90
N GLY A 13 12.44 -7.79 -6.98
CA GLY A 13 11.83 -9.05 -6.56
C GLY A 13 10.43 -8.84 -6.00
N LEU A 14 10.26 -7.89 -5.08
CA LEU A 14 8.95 -7.54 -4.53
C LEU A 14 7.99 -6.99 -5.60
N CYS A 15 8.50 -6.17 -6.53
CA CYS A 15 7.71 -5.62 -7.63
C CYS A 15 7.10 -6.70 -8.51
N ARG A 16 7.82 -7.78 -8.82
CA ARG A 16 7.26 -8.91 -9.59
C ARG A 16 6.08 -9.56 -8.88
N TYR A 17 6.16 -9.73 -7.56
CA TYR A 17 5.02 -10.22 -6.77
C TYR A 17 3.84 -9.23 -6.79
N VAL A 18 4.14 -7.95 -6.57
CA VAL A 18 3.13 -6.89 -6.58
C VAL A 18 2.46 -6.75 -7.95
N GLU A 19 3.19 -6.96 -9.04
CA GLU A 19 2.67 -7.01 -10.41
C GLU A 19 1.66 -8.13 -10.61
N GLN A 20 1.95 -9.33 -10.12
CA GLN A 20 1.07 -10.49 -10.26
C GLN A 20 -0.18 -10.38 -9.39
N VAL A 21 -0.06 -9.89 -8.16
CA VAL A 21 -1.17 -9.88 -7.19
C VAL A 21 -1.94 -8.56 -7.18
N GLY A 22 -1.24 -7.43 -7.17
CA GLY A 22 -1.85 -6.12 -6.97
C GLY A 22 -2.59 -5.59 -8.20
N ALA A 23 -2.14 -5.94 -9.41
CA ALA A 23 -2.71 -5.43 -10.65
C ALA A 23 -4.15 -5.91 -10.89
N GLU A 24 -4.44 -7.18 -10.56
CA GLU A 24 -5.72 -7.82 -10.84
C GLU A 24 -6.88 -7.21 -10.06
N PHE A 25 -6.66 -6.88 -8.78
CA PHE A 25 -7.70 -6.32 -7.92
C PHE A 25 -8.24 -4.99 -8.45
N ALA A 26 -7.36 -4.03 -8.74
CA ALA A 26 -7.78 -2.71 -9.21
C ALA A 26 -8.38 -2.78 -10.61
N ALA A 27 -7.86 -3.65 -11.49
CA ALA A 27 -8.43 -3.87 -12.81
C ALA A 27 -9.86 -4.43 -12.73
N ALA A 28 -10.12 -5.39 -11.83
CA ALA A 28 -11.44 -5.97 -11.62
C ALA A 28 -12.45 -4.96 -11.06
N VAL A 29 -12.05 -4.15 -10.07
CA VAL A 29 -12.94 -3.09 -9.53
C VAL A 29 -13.20 -2.02 -10.60
N ALA A 30 -12.17 -1.67 -11.37
CA ALA A 30 -12.29 -0.66 -12.41
C ALA A 30 -13.21 -1.12 -13.56
N SER A 31 -13.11 -2.37 -14.01
CA SER A 31 -13.93 -2.89 -15.11
C SER A 31 -15.43 -2.89 -14.80
N VAL A 32 -15.81 -3.14 -13.54
CA VAL A 32 -17.22 -3.15 -13.10
C VAL A 32 -17.85 -1.75 -13.18
N THR A 33 -17.06 -0.70 -13.00
CA THR A 33 -17.56 0.68 -12.89
C THR A 33 -17.19 1.54 -14.10
N ALA A 34 -16.33 1.07 -14.99
CA ALA A 34 -15.85 1.82 -16.15
C ALA A 34 -16.94 2.02 -17.21
N HIS A 35 -16.97 3.22 -17.78
CA HIS A 35 -17.78 3.52 -18.96
C HIS A 35 -17.10 3.05 -20.25
N GLU A 36 -15.76 3.09 -20.27
CA GLU A 36 -14.90 2.61 -21.35
C GLU A 36 -13.93 1.55 -20.78
N PRO A 37 -14.30 0.26 -20.82
CA PRO A 37 -13.50 -0.82 -20.23
C PRO A 37 -12.11 -0.95 -20.87
N ASP A 38 -11.98 -0.60 -22.15
CA ASP A 38 -10.73 -0.77 -22.92
C ASP A 38 -9.58 0.09 -22.39
N HIS A 39 -9.89 1.22 -21.74
CA HIS A 39 -8.88 2.12 -21.17
C HIS A 39 -8.48 1.75 -19.73
N VAL A 40 -9.14 0.78 -19.10
CA VAL A 40 -8.85 0.38 -17.71
C VAL A 40 -7.44 -0.19 -17.56
N SER A 41 -6.99 -0.98 -18.55
CA SER A 41 -5.67 -1.63 -18.55
C SER A 41 -4.51 -0.63 -18.51
N LEU A 42 -4.73 0.61 -18.97
CA LEU A 42 -3.70 1.64 -19.08
C LEU A 42 -3.31 2.26 -17.73
N TRP A 43 -4.21 2.25 -16.73
CA TRP A 43 -3.98 2.95 -15.46
C TRP A 43 -4.29 2.11 -14.21
N ALA A 44 -5.31 1.24 -14.25
CA ALA A 44 -5.77 0.51 -13.06
C ALA A 44 -4.72 -0.43 -12.46
N PRO A 45 -3.91 -1.16 -13.27
CA PRO A 45 -2.82 -1.98 -12.73
C PRO A 45 -1.83 -1.19 -11.87
N ALA A 46 -1.48 0.04 -12.27
CA ALA A 46 -0.56 0.88 -11.52
C ALA A 46 -1.12 1.27 -10.15
N LEU A 47 -2.42 1.60 -10.09
CA LEU A 47 -3.09 1.92 -8.84
C LEU A 47 -3.18 0.69 -7.92
N GLY A 48 -3.51 -0.48 -8.47
CA GLY A 48 -3.57 -1.73 -7.71
C GLY A 48 -2.22 -2.10 -7.09
N ARG A 49 -1.13 -2.00 -7.87
CA ARG A 49 0.24 -2.18 -7.36
C ARG A 49 0.59 -1.21 -6.24
N ALA A 50 0.24 0.07 -6.41
CA ALA A 50 0.50 1.10 -5.42
C ALA A 50 -0.27 0.88 -4.11
N LEU A 51 -1.53 0.44 -4.19
CA LEU A 51 -2.35 0.09 -3.04
C LEU A 51 -1.78 -1.12 -2.29
N LEU A 52 -1.28 -2.13 -3.01
CA LEU A 52 -0.66 -3.29 -2.38
C LEU A 52 0.66 -2.94 -1.67
N LEU A 53 1.46 -2.01 -2.22
CA LEU A 53 2.64 -1.49 -1.52
C LEU A 53 2.27 -0.79 -0.21
N ALA A 54 1.20 0.02 -0.21
CA ALA A 54 0.70 0.64 1.02
C ALA A 54 0.23 -0.42 2.03
N GLU A 55 -0.51 -1.43 1.57
CA GLU A 55 -0.97 -2.52 2.43
C GLU A 55 0.20 -3.27 3.08
N ILE A 56 1.27 -3.56 2.32
CA ILE A 56 2.49 -4.19 2.85
C ILE A 56 3.08 -3.34 3.98
N ALA A 57 3.23 -2.02 3.79
CA ALA A 57 3.78 -1.14 4.81
C ALA A 57 2.88 -1.11 6.07
N GLU A 58 1.57 -0.97 5.88
CA GLU A 58 0.57 -0.91 6.95
C GLU A 58 0.50 -2.20 7.78
N ARG A 59 0.73 -3.36 7.14
CA ARG A 59 0.55 -4.68 7.74
C ARG A 59 1.84 -5.35 8.18
N THR A 60 2.99 -4.69 8.04
CA THR A 60 4.32 -5.21 8.43
C THR A 60 4.29 -5.99 9.76
N GLY A 61 3.67 -5.43 10.81
CA GLY A 61 3.59 -6.11 12.10
C GLY A 61 2.60 -7.28 12.17
N GLU A 62 1.49 -7.25 11.42
CA GLU A 62 0.57 -8.38 11.32
C GLU A 62 1.22 -9.55 10.58
N ASP A 63 1.92 -9.26 9.49
CA ASP A 63 2.62 -10.25 8.70
C ASP A 63 3.80 -10.85 9.48
N ALA A 64 4.54 -10.02 10.22
CA ALA A 64 5.63 -10.47 11.09
C ALA A 64 5.15 -11.45 12.17
N ARG A 65 3.96 -11.22 12.76
CA ARG A 65 3.34 -12.17 13.71
C ARG A 65 2.99 -13.52 13.09
N ARG A 66 2.85 -13.58 11.75
CA ARG A 66 2.66 -14.81 10.97
C ARG A 66 3.97 -15.34 10.38
N GLY A 67 5.12 -14.80 10.79
CA GLY A 67 6.44 -15.20 10.30
C GLY A 67 6.79 -14.69 8.91
N ARG A 68 6.05 -13.71 8.37
CA ARG A 68 6.20 -13.18 7.00
C ARG A 68 6.82 -11.77 7.02
N ILE A 69 7.74 -11.48 6.10
CA ILE A 69 8.34 -10.15 5.93
C ILE A 69 8.47 -9.83 4.45
N TYR A 70 7.57 -8.99 3.94
CA TYR A 70 7.55 -8.57 2.54
C TYR A 70 8.57 -7.48 2.20
N ILE A 71 9.09 -6.76 3.19
CA ILE A 71 10.10 -5.73 2.98
C ILE A 71 11.39 -6.36 2.41
N PRO A 72 11.99 -5.80 1.35
CA PRO A 72 13.22 -6.30 0.76
C PRO A 72 14.41 -6.37 1.72
N ILE A 73 15.23 -7.41 1.59
CA ILE A 73 16.39 -7.66 2.46
C ILE A 73 17.47 -6.59 2.29
N ASP A 74 17.77 -6.18 1.06
CA ASP A 74 18.72 -5.11 0.76
C ASP A 74 18.36 -3.77 1.42
N GLU A 75 17.06 -3.44 1.46
CA GLU A 75 16.54 -2.25 2.10
C GLU A 75 16.59 -2.37 3.62
N MET A 76 16.22 -3.52 4.18
CA MET A 76 16.42 -3.80 5.60
C MET A 76 17.88 -3.63 6.01
N GLN A 77 18.81 -4.16 5.22
CA GLN A 77 20.26 -4.02 5.43
C GLN A 77 20.70 -2.56 5.33
N ARG A 78 20.22 -1.81 4.33
CA ARG A 78 20.51 -0.38 4.14
C ARG A 78 20.19 0.46 5.37
N PHE A 79 19.13 0.11 6.09
CA PHE A 79 18.69 0.81 7.31
C PHE A 79 19.13 0.10 8.61
N GLY A 80 19.97 -0.94 8.53
CA GLY A 80 20.48 -1.65 9.71
C GLY A 80 19.41 -2.42 10.50
N VAL A 81 18.34 -2.85 9.83
CA VAL A 81 17.23 -3.60 10.44
C VAL A 81 17.39 -5.07 10.11
N THR A 82 17.37 -5.94 11.13
CA THR A 82 17.39 -7.38 10.90
C THR A 82 15.98 -7.96 10.85
N ALA A 83 15.81 -9.12 10.23
CA ALA A 83 14.55 -9.85 10.29
C ALA A 83 14.15 -10.21 11.73
N ALA A 84 15.14 -10.50 12.59
CA ALA A 84 14.89 -10.77 14.00
C ALA A 84 14.32 -9.55 14.73
N ASP A 85 14.72 -8.32 14.36
CA ASP A 85 14.16 -7.11 14.95
C ASP A 85 12.68 -6.98 14.64
N ILE A 86 12.29 -7.19 13.38
CA ILE A 86 10.89 -7.14 12.95
C ILE A 86 10.06 -8.25 13.64
N LEU A 87 10.54 -9.50 13.60
CA LEU A 87 9.84 -10.65 14.19
C LEU A 87 9.68 -10.55 15.71
N HIS A 88 10.69 -10.02 16.40
CA HIS A 88 10.65 -9.80 17.85
C HIS A 88 10.08 -8.44 18.25
N ARG A 89 9.54 -7.68 17.29
CA ARG A 89 8.89 -6.37 17.50
C ARG A 89 9.84 -5.35 18.14
N ARG A 90 11.12 -5.36 17.78
CA ARG A 90 12.11 -4.38 18.24
C ARG A 90 12.06 -3.14 17.35
N TYR A 91 11.86 -1.99 17.97
CA TYR A 91 11.99 -0.70 17.30
C TYR A 91 13.42 -0.19 17.43
N SER A 92 13.88 0.47 16.38
CA SER A 92 15.14 1.20 16.31
C SER A 92 14.97 2.43 15.42
N ASP A 93 15.90 3.36 15.47
CA ASP A 93 15.89 4.51 14.54
C ASP A 93 15.97 4.03 13.08
N GLY A 94 16.74 2.97 12.83
CA GLY A 94 16.80 2.29 11.53
C GLY A 94 15.44 1.75 11.08
N PHE A 95 14.66 1.15 11.99
CA PHE A 95 13.30 0.70 11.68
C PHE A 95 12.38 1.86 11.30
N ASN A 96 12.43 2.97 12.04
CA ASN A 96 11.62 4.15 11.71
C ASN A 96 12.00 4.74 10.35
N GLN A 97 13.29 4.81 10.03
CA GLN A 97 13.77 5.26 8.72
C GLN A 97 13.36 4.31 7.59
N LEU A 98 13.46 2.99 7.81
CA LEU A 98 13.00 1.97 6.87
C LEU A 98 11.50 2.13 6.59
N MET A 99 10.68 2.25 7.63
CA MET A 99 9.23 2.41 7.48
C MET A 99 8.88 3.73 6.80
N SER A 100 9.57 4.83 7.14
CA SER A 100 9.43 6.11 6.45
C SER A 100 9.68 5.97 4.95
N PHE A 101 10.75 5.27 4.58
CA PHE A 101 11.10 5.02 3.18
C PHE A 101 10.03 4.19 2.44
N GLN A 102 9.46 3.15 3.07
CA GLN A 102 8.37 2.36 2.47
C GLN A 102 7.08 3.17 2.33
N VAL A 103 6.74 3.97 3.35
CA VAL A 103 5.53 4.81 3.38
C VAL A 103 5.60 5.89 2.30
N GLU A 104 6.75 6.55 2.14
CA GLU A 104 6.97 7.55 1.10
C GLU A 104 6.85 6.94 -0.30
N ARG A 105 7.50 5.79 -0.54
CA ARG A 105 7.37 5.04 -1.79
C ARG A 105 5.91 4.71 -2.13
N ALA A 106 5.15 4.20 -1.16
CA ALA A 106 3.75 3.83 -1.37
C ALA A 106 2.89 5.07 -1.67
N ARG A 107 3.10 6.16 -0.92
CA ARG A 107 2.43 7.46 -1.16
C ARG A 107 2.69 7.98 -2.57
N ASP A 108 3.94 7.97 -3.02
CA ASP A 108 4.33 8.44 -4.34
C ASP A 108 3.76 7.55 -5.44
N ALA A 109 3.74 6.23 -5.23
CA ALA A 109 3.13 5.30 -6.17
C ALA A 109 1.62 5.55 -6.31
N ILE A 110 0.91 5.73 -5.18
CA ILE A 110 -0.53 6.01 -5.20
C ILE A 110 -0.81 7.34 -5.90
N THR A 111 -0.04 8.38 -5.56
CA THR A 111 -0.22 9.73 -6.12
C THR A 111 -0.01 9.71 -7.63
N ARG A 112 1.10 9.14 -8.11
CA ARG A 112 1.37 9.00 -9.55
C ARG A 112 0.30 8.17 -10.28
N ALA A 113 -0.19 7.10 -9.67
CA ALA A 113 -1.25 6.28 -10.26
C ALA A 113 -2.60 7.01 -10.35
N LEU A 114 -2.92 7.85 -9.36
CA LEU A 114 -4.10 8.72 -9.40
C LEU A 114 -3.96 9.81 -10.46
N ASP A 115 -2.78 10.42 -10.61
CA ASP A 115 -2.51 11.45 -11.61
C ASP A 115 -2.56 10.89 -13.05
N ALA A 116 -2.14 9.63 -13.22
CA ALA A 116 -2.25 8.91 -14.49
C ALA A 116 -3.69 8.48 -14.84
N MET A 117 -4.63 8.57 -13.90
CA MET A 117 -6.03 8.19 -14.14
C MET A 117 -6.70 9.21 -15.09
N PRO A 118 -7.24 8.75 -16.24
CA PRO A 118 -7.93 9.64 -17.17
C PRO A 118 -9.07 10.41 -16.52
N ALA A 119 -9.28 11.66 -16.93
CA ALA A 119 -10.34 12.50 -16.38
C ALA A 119 -11.74 11.88 -16.56
N CYS A 120 -11.99 11.20 -17.68
CA CYS A 120 -13.23 10.47 -17.95
C CYS A 120 -13.47 9.32 -16.95
N ALA A 121 -12.40 8.65 -16.49
CA ALA A 121 -12.49 7.55 -15.53
C ALA A 121 -12.70 8.04 -14.09
N ARG A 122 -12.18 9.21 -13.71
CA ARG A 122 -12.21 9.71 -12.32
C ARG A 122 -13.59 9.77 -11.69
N ARG A 123 -14.63 10.07 -12.47
CA ARG A 123 -16.02 10.16 -11.95
C ARG A 123 -16.64 8.78 -11.74
N ALA A 124 -16.29 7.82 -12.59
CA ALA A 124 -16.78 6.45 -12.51
C ALA A 124 -16.07 5.65 -11.40
N GLN A 125 -14.78 5.93 -11.18
CA GLN A 125 -13.89 5.18 -10.28
C GLN A 125 -13.93 5.67 -8.83
N ARG A 126 -15.11 6.01 -8.32
CA ARG A 126 -15.29 6.53 -6.95
C ARG A 126 -14.76 5.57 -5.89
N THR A 127 -14.97 4.27 -6.09
CA THR A 127 -14.53 3.22 -5.17
C THR A 127 -13.00 3.19 -5.06
N LEU A 128 -12.29 3.17 -6.19
CA LEU A 128 -10.83 3.16 -6.20
C LEU A 128 -10.24 4.46 -5.66
N ARG A 129 -10.85 5.61 -5.97
CA ARG A 129 -10.44 6.90 -5.41
C ARG A 129 -10.64 6.96 -3.89
N ALA A 130 -11.76 6.43 -3.40
CA ALA A 130 -12.01 6.33 -1.96
C ALA A 130 -11.00 5.40 -1.28
N GLN A 131 -10.69 4.25 -1.88
CA GLN A 131 -9.68 3.33 -1.36
C GLN A 131 -8.29 3.98 -1.31
N ALA A 132 -7.86 4.62 -2.40
CA ALA A 132 -6.59 5.35 -2.44
C ALA A 132 -6.52 6.47 -1.39
N ALA A 133 -7.61 7.22 -1.20
CA ALA A 133 -7.68 8.26 -0.17
C ALA A 133 -7.59 7.68 1.25
N MET A 134 -8.21 6.51 1.50
CA MET A 134 -8.10 5.82 2.79
C MET A 134 -6.69 5.31 3.05
N SER A 135 -6.03 4.70 2.05
CA SER A 135 -4.63 4.26 2.16
C SER A 135 -3.71 5.45 2.43
N LEU A 136 -3.82 6.54 1.66
CA LEU A 136 -3.04 7.76 1.90
C LEU A 136 -3.25 8.36 3.30
N ALA A 137 -4.48 8.31 3.81
CA ALA A 137 -4.77 8.77 5.16
C ALA A 137 -4.17 7.84 6.22
N LEU A 138 -4.21 6.53 6.01
CA LEU A 138 -3.62 5.56 6.93
C LEU A 138 -2.09 5.67 6.95
N LEU A 139 -1.45 5.85 5.79
CA LEU A 139 -0.02 6.15 5.69
C LEU A 139 0.38 7.39 6.51
N ARG A 140 -0.46 8.44 6.57
CA ARG A 140 -0.21 9.61 7.44
C ARG A 140 -0.34 9.29 8.93
N GLU A 141 -1.26 8.41 9.30
CA GLU A 141 -1.37 7.96 10.70
C GLU A 141 -0.15 7.12 11.10
N LEU A 142 0.40 6.31 10.18
CA LEU A 142 1.65 5.60 10.44
C LEU A 142 2.77 6.57 10.82
N GLU A 143 2.91 7.67 10.09
CA GLU A 143 3.89 8.71 10.39
C GLU A 143 3.61 9.37 11.74
N ALA A 144 2.36 9.76 11.99
CA ALA A 144 1.94 10.43 13.24
C ALA A 144 2.18 9.55 14.49
N GLU A 145 2.06 8.23 14.36
CA GLU A 145 2.30 7.27 15.43
C GLU A 145 3.75 6.79 15.50
N ASN A 146 4.69 7.40 14.76
CA ASN A 146 6.10 6.98 14.68
C ASN A 146 6.25 5.51 14.28
N TYR A 147 5.46 5.06 13.31
CA TYR A 147 5.52 3.73 12.70
C TYR A 147 5.41 2.56 13.71
N ARG A 148 4.61 2.71 14.77
CA ARG A 148 4.41 1.67 15.80
C ARG A 148 3.59 0.44 15.34
N VAL A 149 3.79 0.00 14.10
CA VAL A 149 3.07 -1.08 13.43
C VAL A 149 3.37 -2.49 13.95
N LEU A 150 4.53 -2.70 14.61
CA LEU A 150 4.93 -4.04 15.09
C LEU A 150 4.09 -4.51 16.28
N HIS A 151 3.59 -3.57 17.10
CA HIS A 151 2.84 -3.87 18.31
C HIS A 151 1.33 -3.74 18.14
N GLN A 152 0.88 -2.78 17.36
CA GLN A 152 -0.54 -2.49 17.19
C GLN A 152 -0.89 -2.33 15.72
N ARG A 153 -2.14 -2.66 15.38
CA ARG A 153 -2.69 -2.31 14.08
C ARG A 153 -3.07 -0.83 14.13
N ILE A 154 -2.38 -0.03 13.33
CA ILE A 154 -2.79 1.36 13.09
C ILE A 154 -3.99 1.28 12.16
N ALA A 155 -5.10 1.91 12.55
CA ALA A 155 -6.34 1.85 11.80
C ALA A 155 -7.12 3.16 11.95
N LEU A 156 -7.69 3.62 10.85
CA LEU A 156 -8.64 4.73 10.87
C LEU A 156 -9.92 4.33 11.63
N THR A 157 -10.44 5.24 12.45
CA THR A 157 -11.74 5.03 13.11
C THR A 157 -12.86 4.91 12.08
N PRO A 158 -13.95 4.18 12.37
CA PRO A 158 -15.04 3.99 11.40
C PRO A 158 -15.61 5.29 10.84
N LEU A 159 -15.78 6.30 11.69
CA LEU A 159 -16.26 7.63 11.28
C LEU A 159 -15.27 8.33 10.33
N ARG A 160 -13.97 8.24 10.61
CA ARG A 160 -12.94 8.86 9.78
C ARG A 160 -12.82 8.16 8.43
N LYS A 161 -12.93 6.82 8.38
CA LYS A 161 -13.02 6.05 7.14
C LYS A 161 -14.20 6.49 6.28
N PHE A 162 -15.39 6.56 6.88
CA PHE A 162 -16.60 7.02 6.20
C PHE A 162 -16.42 8.42 5.63
N TRP A 163 -15.93 9.37 6.45
CA TRP A 163 -15.74 10.75 6.03
C TRP A 163 -14.72 10.88 4.88
N ILE A 164 -13.60 10.18 4.95
CA ILE A 164 -12.58 10.18 3.88
C ILE A 164 -13.14 9.58 2.59
N ALA A 165 -13.78 8.41 2.68
CA ALA A 165 -14.36 7.73 1.54
C ALA A 165 -15.45 8.58 0.86
N TRP A 166 -16.34 9.18 1.66
CA TRP A 166 -17.38 10.07 1.17
C TRP A 166 -16.78 11.30 0.47
N ARG A 167 -15.81 11.99 1.10
CA ARG A 167 -15.17 13.18 0.52
C ARG A 167 -14.42 12.86 -0.78
N ALA A 168 -13.74 11.72 -0.84
CA ALA A 168 -13.00 11.30 -2.04
C ALA A 168 -13.90 10.82 -3.18
N ALA A 169 -15.02 10.17 -2.87
CA ALA A 169 -16.01 9.74 -3.86
C ALA A 169 -16.81 10.91 -4.46
N HIS A 170 -16.92 12.03 -3.73
CA HIS A 170 -17.71 13.21 -4.13
C HIS A 170 -16.86 14.42 -4.52
N SER A 171 -15.53 14.36 -4.41
CA SER A 171 -14.66 15.42 -4.93
C SER A 171 -14.63 15.37 -6.46
N ARG A 172 -14.94 16.50 -7.09
CA ARG A 172 -14.99 16.67 -8.55
C ARG A 172 -13.64 16.38 -9.18
#